data_AF-A0A8H9GP30-F1
#
_entry.id   AF-A0A8H9GP30-F1
#
_cell.length_a   1.000
_cell.length_b   1.000
_cell.length_c   1.000
_cell.angle_alpha   90.00
_cell.angle_beta   90.00
_cell.angle_gamma   90.00
#
_symmetry.space_group_name_H-M   'P 1'
#
loop_
_entity.id
_entity.type
_entity.pdbx_description
1 polymer ?
#
loop_
_entity_poly.entity_id
_entity_poly.type
_entity_poly.pdbx_seq_one_letter_code
_entity_poly.pdbx_strand_id
1 'polypeptide(L)'
;MPRRHRETRAERERGSMHVMTIPVAVGLLTVAVLIISMVGTATSDRRQAGAAADAAALAATQEWNEHLGLLHALHLTVSEPGAFWGLAEEALLTSSLEREMREAARAYAEENGAELEALDIDTERLRVTVRVRHQDTVPGTSVRPEATATAGVRLSGGLCLTGGGLGWLLGGECRTEPEEEPDEGADGGSGEGAGDGGSGDGSGGDEGDDSGDDSGDDEGDEEDPPWTRPDVDAYRSSVTLVG
;
A
#
# COMPACT_ATOMS: atom_id res chain seq x y z
N MET A 1 -30.15 -106.55 -5.77
CA MET A 1 -30.95 -105.53 -5.04
C MET A 1 -30.21 -105.16 -3.75
N PRO A 2 -30.23 -103.92 -3.20
CA PRO A 2 -30.88 -102.68 -3.64
C PRO A 2 -29.93 -101.46 -3.74
N ARG A 3 -30.55 -100.34 -4.13
CA ARG A 3 -30.06 -99.01 -4.54
C ARG A 3 -29.27 -98.22 -3.48
N ARG A 4 -28.49 -97.24 -3.95
CA ARG A 4 -28.60 -95.83 -3.50
C ARG A 4 -28.06 -94.88 -4.58
N HIS A 5 -28.99 -94.22 -5.26
CA HIS A 5 -28.75 -92.93 -5.91
C HIS A 5 -28.21 -91.97 -4.85
N ARG A 6 -27.13 -91.27 -5.18
CA ARG A 6 -26.76 -90.02 -4.50
C ARG A 6 -26.83 -88.92 -5.55
N GLU A 7 -27.99 -88.30 -5.62
CA GLU A 7 -28.13 -86.95 -6.15
C GLU A 7 -27.27 -86.03 -5.27
N THR A 8 -26.20 -85.47 -5.82
CA THR A 8 -25.62 -84.23 -5.30
C THR A 8 -26.06 -83.11 -6.22
N ARG A 9 -27.32 -82.70 -6.02
CA ARG A 9 -27.75 -81.34 -6.29
C ARG A 9 -27.28 -80.52 -5.10
N ALA A 10 -26.05 -80.02 -5.16
CA ALA A 10 -25.55 -79.01 -4.24
C ALA A 10 -25.14 -77.80 -5.08
N GLU A 11 -26.18 -77.07 -5.45
CA GLU A 11 -26.22 -75.61 -5.45
C GLU A 11 -25.05 -74.88 -6.12
N ARG A 12 -25.23 -74.73 -7.43
CA ARG A 12 -24.62 -73.68 -8.24
C ARG A 12 -25.30 -72.33 -7.90
N GLU A 13 -25.17 -71.86 -6.67
CA GLU A 13 -25.52 -70.47 -6.31
C GLU A 13 -24.36 -69.54 -6.73
N ARG A 14 -24.26 -69.31 -8.03
CA ARG A 14 -23.42 -68.26 -8.61
C ARG A 14 -24.32 -67.42 -9.49
N GLY A 15 -24.87 -66.32 -8.97
CA GLY A 15 -25.50 -65.37 -9.88
C GLY A 15 -26.25 -64.20 -9.27
N SER A 16 -26.97 -64.33 -8.17
CA SER A 16 -27.93 -63.25 -7.83
C SER A 16 -27.37 -62.13 -6.94
N MET A 17 -26.46 -62.42 -6.00
CA MET A 17 -25.96 -61.37 -5.08
C MET A 17 -25.04 -60.35 -5.78
N HIS A 18 -24.30 -60.74 -6.81
CA HIS A 18 -23.44 -59.83 -7.57
C HIS A 18 -24.17 -59.00 -8.63
N VAL A 19 -25.28 -59.51 -9.19
CA VAL A 19 -25.98 -58.83 -10.29
C VAL A 19 -26.71 -57.56 -9.81
N MET A 20 -27.18 -57.53 -8.56
CA MET A 20 -27.81 -56.33 -7.97
C MET A 20 -26.82 -55.38 -7.31
N THR A 21 -25.72 -55.88 -6.74
CA THR A 21 -24.75 -55.04 -6.01
C THR A 21 -23.86 -54.22 -6.93
N ILE A 22 -23.49 -54.74 -8.10
CA ILE A 22 -22.69 -54.02 -9.10
C ILE A 22 -23.37 -52.72 -9.57
N PRO A 23 -24.63 -52.72 -10.07
CA PRO A 23 -25.28 -51.48 -10.51
C PRO A 23 -25.53 -50.49 -9.37
N VAL A 24 -25.79 -50.98 -8.14
CA VAL A 24 -25.93 -50.11 -6.96
C VAL A 24 -24.60 -49.44 -6.59
N ALA A 25 -23.50 -50.19 -6.60
CA ALA A 25 -22.17 -49.64 -6.34
C ALA A 25 -21.75 -48.63 -7.41
N VAL A 26 -22.01 -48.93 -8.69
CA VAL A 26 -21.77 -47.99 -9.79
C VAL A 26 -22.64 -46.73 -9.65
N GLY A 27 -23.91 -46.88 -9.28
CA GLY A 27 -24.80 -45.75 -9.01
C GLY A 27 -24.29 -44.86 -7.89
N LEU A 28 -23.89 -45.43 -6.76
CA LEU A 28 -23.30 -44.70 -5.64
C LEU A 28 -21.99 -44.00 -6.02
N LEU A 29 -21.10 -44.66 -6.75
CA LEU A 29 -19.86 -44.06 -7.26
C LEU A 29 -20.15 -42.89 -8.21
N THR A 30 -21.13 -43.04 -9.10
CA THR A 30 -21.51 -41.99 -10.04
C THR A 30 -22.06 -40.77 -9.31
N VAL A 31 -22.93 -40.97 -8.32
CA VAL A 31 -23.45 -39.89 -7.47
C VAL A 31 -22.33 -39.21 -6.69
N ALA A 32 -21.42 -39.99 -6.10
CA ALA A 32 -20.28 -39.44 -5.38
C ALA A 32 -19.38 -38.58 -6.29
N VAL A 33 -19.07 -39.06 -7.51
CA VAL A 33 -18.30 -38.30 -8.51
C VAL A 33 -19.02 -37.01 -8.89
N LEU A 34 -20.34 -37.04 -9.12
CA LEU A 34 -21.11 -35.84 -9.44
C LEU A 34 -21.07 -34.79 -8.32
N ILE A 35 -21.20 -35.23 -7.06
CA ILE A 35 -21.11 -34.33 -5.90
C ILE A 35 -19.70 -33.71 -5.82
N ILE A 36 -18.64 -34.52 -5.96
CA ILE A 36 -17.25 -34.02 -5.92
C ILE A 36 -17.00 -33.02 -7.06
N SER A 37 -17.48 -33.31 -8.27
CA SER A 37 -17.34 -32.41 -9.43
C SER A 37 -18.07 -31.08 -9.23
N MET A 38 -19.29 -31.10 -8.72
CA MET A 38 -20.08 -29.88 -8.48
C MET A 38 -19.48 -28.99 -7.39
N VAL A 39 -18.93 -29.59 -6.32
CA VAL A 39 -18.19 -28.86 -5.29
C VAL A 39 -16.87 -28.31 -5.86
N GLY A 40 -16.21 -29.05 -6.75
CA GLY A 40 -15.00 -28.64 -7.43
C GLY A 40 -15.17 -27.37 -8.27
N THR A 41 -16.25 -27.28 -9.06
CA THR A 41 -16.48 -26.11 -9.94
C THR A 41 -16.80 -24.85 -9.14
N ALA A 42 -17.70 -24.93 -8.15
CA ALA A 42 -18.05 -23.77 -7.32
C ALA A 42 -16.86 -23.24 -6.51
N THR A 43 -15.93 -24.12 -6.10
CA THR A 43 -14.72 -23.72 -5.38
C THR A 43 -13.65 -23.15 -6.33
N SER A 44 -13.64 -23.56 -7.60
CA SER A 44 -12.73 -23.05 -8.64
C SER A 44 -13.02 -21.60 -8.97
N ASP A 45 -14.29 -21.26 -9.22
CA ASP A 45 -14.68 -19.92 -9.67
C ASP A 45 -14.32 -18.82 -8.64
N ARG A 46 -14.48 -19.14 -7.35
CA ARG A 46 -14.11 -18.22 -6.26
C ARG A 46 -12.60 -18.02 -6.13
N ARG A 47 -11.82 -19.08 -6.37
CA ARG A 47 -10.35 -18.99 -6.35
C ARG A 47 -9.80 -18.21 -7.54
N GLN A 48 -10.41 -18.36 -8.71
CA GLN A 48 -10.01 -17.63 -9.91
C GLN A 48 -10.26 -16.13 -9.76
N ALA A 49 -11.43 -15.73 -9.27
CA ALA A 49 -11.70 -14.32 -8.98
C ALA A 49 -10.72 -13.74 -7.93
N GLY A 50 -10.42 -14.50 -6.87
CA GLY A 50 -9.43 -14.11 -5.86
C GLY A 50 -8.03 -13.91 -6.45
N ALA A 51 -7.55 -14.88 -7.25
CA ALA A 51 -6.24 -14.78 -7.90
C ALA A 51 -6.13 -13.59 -8.85
N ALA A 52 -7.22 -13.28 -9.59
CA ALA A 52 -7.27 -12.11 -10.45
C ALA A 52 -7.19 -10.80 -9.66
N ALA A 53 -7.90 -10.69 -8.52
CA ALA A 53 -7.84 -9.53 -7.65
C ALA A 53 -6.43 -9.36 -7.05
N ASP A 54 -5.84 -10.45 -6.54
CA ASP A 54 -4.50 -10.45 -5.95
C ASP A 54 -3.45 -9.99 -6.97
N ALA A 55 -3.49 -10.55 -8.18
CA ALA A 55 -2.58 -10.17 -9.27
C ALA A 55 -2.73 -8.69 -9.65
N ALA A 56 -3.96 -8.21 -9.78
CA ALA A 56 -4.23 -6.81 -10.12
C ALA A 56 -3.80 -5.83 -9.01
N ALA A 57 -4.05 -6.16 -7.74
CA ALA A 57 -3.60 -5.35 -6.61
C ALA A 57 -2.06 -5.29 -6.50
N LEU A 58 -1.39 -6.44 -6.66
CA LEU A 58 0.08 -6.50 -6.67
C LEU A 58 0.67 -5.69 -7.82
N ALA A 59 0.10 -5.81 -9.03
CA ALA A 59 0.56 -5.08 -10.21
C ALA A 59 0.47 -3.56 -10.01
N ALA A 60 -0.68 -3.04 -9.58
CA ALA A 60 -0.81 -1.61 -9.28
C ALA A 60 0.14 -1.14 -8.18
N THR A 61 0.33 -1.95 -7.14
CA THR A 61 1.23 -1.61 -6.02
C THR A 61 2.70 -1.64 -6.45
N GLN A 62 3.05 -2.48 -7.42
CA GLN A 62 4.40 -2.54 -8.00
C GLN A 62 4.75 -1.25 -8.74
N GLU A 63 3.83 -0.71 -9.55
CA GLU A 63 4.03 0.60 -10.22
C GLU A 63 4.28 1.71 -9.20
N TRP A 64 3.52 1.73 -8.10
CA TRP A 64 3.74 2.69 -7.02
C TRP A 64 5.11 2.52 -6.35
N ASN A 65 5.51 1.28 -6.10
CA ASN A 65 6.80 0.96 -5.51
C ASN A 65 7.98 1.40 -6.39
N GLU A 66 7.86 1.27 -7.71
CA GLU A 66 8.85 1.72 -8.68
C GLU A 66 8.92 3.24 -8.72
N HIS A 67 7.77 3.92 -8.72
CA HIS A 67 7.70 5.38 -8.62
C HIS A 67 8.34 5.92 -7.33
N LEU A 68 8.12 5.28 -6.19
CA LEU A 68 8.78 5.64 -4.93
C LEU A 68 10.30 5.47 -5.00
N GLY A 69 10.79 4.44 -5.72
CA GLY A 69 12.21 4.26 -5.97
C GLY A 69 12.80 5.35 -6.86
N LEU A 70 12.04 5.81 -7.88
CA LEU A 70 12.43 6.95 -8.70
C LEU A 70 12.44 8.25 -7.90
N LEU A 71 11.38 8.51 -7.12
CA LEU A 71 11.30 9.65 -6.20
C LEU A 71 12.51 9.68 -5.27
N HIS A 72 12.87 8.53 -4.69
CA HIS A 72 14.10 8.42 -3.92
C HIS A 72 15.29 8.82 -4.79
N ALA A 73 15.52 8.24 -5.96
CA ALA A 73 16.67 8.63 -6.80
C ALA A 73 16.73 10.14 -7.16
N LEU A 74 15.59 10.82 -7.28
CA LEU A 74 15.53 12.25 -7.56
C LEU A 74 16.14 13.12 -6.46
N HIS A 75 16.14 12.69 -5.19
CA HIS A 75 16.76 13.47 -4.09
C HIS A 75 18.22 13.82 -4.37
N LEU A 76 18.92 12.97 -5.13
CA LEU A 76 20.31 13.17 -5.50
C LEU A 76 20.54 14.36 -6.44
N THR A 77 19.50 14.80 -7.14
CA THR A 77 19.56 15.89 -8.11
C THR A 77 19.20 17.25 -7.53
N VAL A 78 18.63 17.29 -6.32
CA VAL A 78 18.11 18.51 -5.70
C VAL A 78 19.18 19.20 -4.86
N SER A 79 19.54 20.42 -5.23
CA SER A 79 20.55 21.23 -4.54
C SER A 79 19.97 22.32 -3.64
N GLU A 80 18.64 22.43 -3.56
CA GLU A 80 17.95 23.44 -2.76
C GLU A 80 17.16 22.78 -1.61
N PRO A 81 17.29 23.26 -0.35
CA PRO A 81 16.65 22.63 0.81
C PRO A 81 15.13 22.52 0.69
N GLY A 82 14.45 23.60 0.28
CA GLY A 82 12.99 23.60 0.14
C GLY A 82 12.50 22.56 -0.86
N ALA A 83 13.22 22.41 -1.98
CA ALA A 83 12.90 21.40 -2.98
C ALA A 83 13.16 19.96 -2.49
N PHE A 84 14.13 19.75 -1.59
CA PHE A 84 14.42 18.43 -1.02
C PHE A 84 13.30 17.97 -0.08
N TRP A 85 12.86 18.85 0.82
CA TRP A 85 11.79 18.53 1.77
C TRP A 85 10.41 18.46 1.10
N GLY A 86 10.16 19.32 0.10
CA GLY A 86 8.90 19.29 -0.67
C GLY A 86 8.77 18.11 -1.64
N LEU A 87 9.87 17.43 -2.01
CA LEU A 87 9.85 16.34 -2.98
C LEU A 87 8.94 15.18 -2.55
N ALA A 88 8.94 14.86 -1.26
CA ALA A 88 8.21 13.71 -0.72
C ALA A 88 6.70 13.96 -0.66
N GLU A 89 6.26 15.21 -0.45
CA GLU A 89 4.85 15.55 -0.31
C GLU A 89 4.13 15.59 -1.68
N GLU A 90 4.75 16.21 -2.68
CA GLU A 90 4.10 16.46 -3.98
C GLU A 90 4.17 15.27 -4.95
N ALA A 91 5.13 14.37 -4.76
CA ALA A 91 5.35 13.24 -5.66
C ALA A 91 4.76 11.92 -5.16
N LEU A 92 4.01 11.91 -4.05
CA LEU A 92 3.43 10.71 -3.46
C LEU A 92 2.43 9.98 -4.38
N LEU A 93 1.57 10.75 -5.06
CA LEU A 93 0.59 10.23 -6.02
C LEU A 93 0.30 11.27 -7.11
N THR A 94 0.85 11.05 -8.29
CA THR A 94 0.59 11.90 -9.46
C THR A 94 -0.55 11.32 -10.30
N SER A 95 -1.19 12.16 -11.13
CA SER A 95 -2.24 11.69 -12.05
C SER A 95 -1.71 10.72 -13.12
N SER A 96 -0.42 10.83 -13.50
CA SER A 96 0.22 9.86 -14.39
C SER A 96 0.43 8.52 -13.68
N LEU A 97 0.91 8.53 -12.44
CA LEU A 97 1.07 7.32 -11.65
C LEU A 97 -0.27 6.61 -11.42
N GLU A 98 -1.32 7.35 -11.05
CA GLU A 98 -2.65 6.76 -10.87
C GLU A 98 -3.15 6.08 -12.15
N ARG A 99 -2.85 6.64 -13.33
CA ARG A 99 -3.17 6.03 -14.62
C ARG A 99 -2.35 4.76 -14.84
N GLU A 100 -1.04 4.80 -14.63
CA GLU A 100 -0.13 3.65 -14.80
C GLU A 100 -0.54 2.49 -13.88
N MET A 101 -0.81 2.77 -12.59
CA MET A 101 -1.33 1.80 -11.63
C MET A 101 -2.65 1.18 -12.09
N ARG A 102 -3.57 1.99 -12.63
CA ARG A 102 -4.87 1.50 -13.13
C ARG A 102 -4.73 0.68 -14.41
N GLU A 103 -3.81 1.04 -15.30
CA GLU A 103 -3.50 0.27 -16.50
C GLU A 103 -2.88 -1.09 -16.15
N ALA A 104 -1.92 -1.11 -15.22
CA ALA A 104 -1.32 -2.34 -14.70
C ALA A 104 -2.36 -3.27 -14.04
N ALA A 105 -3.19 -2.73 -13.14
CA ALA A 105 -4.28 -3.50 -12.52
C ALA A 105 -5.25 -4.08 -13.56
N ARG A 106 -5.62 -3.29 -14.57
CA ARG A 106 -6.51 -3.74 -15.65
C ARG A 106 -5.87 -4.88 -16.45
N ALA A 107 -4.63 -4.71 -16.90
CA ALA A 107 -3.93 -5.72 -17.69
C ALA A 107 -3.85 -7.06 -16.94
N TYR A 108 -3.45 -7.04 -15.67
CA TYR A 108 -3.36 -8.26 -14.87
C TYR A 108 -4.73 -8.85 -14.51
N ALA A 109 -5.78 -8.05 -14.34
CA ALA A 109 -7.13 -8.57 -14.19
C ALA A 109 -7.60 -9.30 -15.47
N GLU A 110 -7.38 -8.70 -16.64
CA GLU A 110 -7.77 -9.25 -17.94
C GLU A 110 -7.03 -10.55 -18.26
N GLU A 111 -5.72 -10.62 -17.99
CA GLU A 111 -4.91 -11.84 -18.13
C GLU A 111 -5.41 -12.99 -17.23
N ASN A 112 -6.08 -12.66 -16.12
CA ASN A 112 -6.68 -13.62 -15.20
C ASN A 112 -8.19 -13.79 -15.39
N GLY A 113 -8.73 -13.43 -16.56
CA GLY A 113 -10.13 -13.68 -16.90
C GLY A 113 -11.13 -12.81 -16.15
N ALA A 114 -10.69 -11.66 -15.62
CA ALA A 114 -11.52 -10.71 -14.91
C ALA A 114 -11.50 -9.32 -15.56
N GLU A 115 -12.44 -8.47 -15.18
CA GLU A 115 -12.48 -7.05 -15.51
C GLU A 115 -12.27 -6.22 -14.24
N LEU A 116 -11.50 -5.14 -14.36
CA LEU A 116 -11.28 -4.19 -13.27
C LEU A 116 -12.55 -3.36 -13.04
N GLU A 117 -13.16 -3.49 -11.86
CA GLU A 117 -14.37 -2.75 -11.48
C GLU A 117 -14.03 -1.49 -10.68
N ALA A 118 -13.07 -1.59 -9.76
CA ALA A 118 -12.63 -0.46 -8.96
C ALA A 118 -11.16 -0.59 -8.55
N LEU A 119 -10.52 0.57 -8.40
CA LEU A 119 -9.19 0.72 -7.82
C LEU A 119 -9.24 1.91 -6.88
N ASP A 120 -8.82 1.69 -5.64
CA ASP A 120 -8.79 2.65 -4.54
C ASP A 120 -7.36 2.73 -3.98
N ILE A 121 -6.88 3.94 -3.72
CA ILE A 121 -5.49 4.21 -3.33
C ILE A 121 -5.50 4.93 -1.98
N ASP A 122 -4.92 4.29 -0.97
CA ASP A 122 -4.71 4.81 0.39
C ASP A 122 -3.24 5.25 0.50
N THR A 123 -2.99 6.54 0.28
CA THR A 123 -1.65 7.16 0.32
C THR A 123 -1.06 7.19 1.72
N GLU A 124 -1.90 7.33 2.76
CA GLU A 124 -1.46 7.34 4.16
C GLU A 124 -0.83 6.01 4.59
N ARG A 125 -1.24 4.91 3.94
CA ARG A 125 -0.77 3.55 4.25
C ARG A 125 0.00 2.89 3.13
N LEU A 126 0.17 3.57 2.00
CA LEU A 126 0.72 3.02 0.75
C LEU A 126 0.03 1.71 0.35
N ARG A 127 -1.31 1.71 0.31
CA ARG A 127 -2.12 0.55 -0.02
C ARG A 127 -2.99 0.79 -1.25
N VAL A 128 -3.14 -0.24 -2.05
CA VAL A 128 -4.02 -0.25 -3.21
C VAL A 128 -5.04 -1.36 -3.03
N THR A 129 -6.32 -1.00 -3.05
CA THR A 129 -7.43 -1.95 -3.01
C THR A 129 -8.04 -2.07 -4.40
N VAL A 130 -8.05 -3.28 -4.93
CA VAL A 130 -8.58 -3.58 -6.26
C VAL A 130 -9.78 -4.49 -6.13
N ARG A 131 -10.87 -4.13 -6.82
CA ARG A 131 -12.04 -4.99 -7.00
C ARG A 131 -12.17 -5.38 -8.46
N VAL A 132 -12.36 -6.68 -8.69
CA VAL A 132 -12.53 -7.26 -10.01
C VAL A 132 -13.82 -8.05 -10.09
N ARG A 133 -14.30 -8.25 -11.32
CA ARG A 133 -15.39 -9.16 -11.63
C ARG A 133 -14.93 -10.17 -12.68
N HIS A 134 -15.12 -11.45 -12.44
CA HIS A 134 -14.74 -12.46 -13.42
C HIS A 134 -15.64 -12.37 -14.67
N GLN A 135 -15.08 -12.65 -15.84
CA GLN A 135 -15.80 -12.57 -17.12
C GLN A 135 -16.80 -13.72 -17.25
N ASP A 136 -16.41 -14.91 -16.81
CA ASP A 136 -17.27 -16.09 -16.80
C ASP A 136 -18.30 -16.08 -15.65
N THR A 137 -19.46 -16.68 -15.92
CA THR A 137 -20.51 -16.91 -14.93
C THR A 137 -20.30 -18.24 -14.20
N VAL A 138 -20.71 -18.30 -12.93
CA VAL A 138 -20.77 -19.57 -12.18
C VAL A 138 -21.68 -20.57 -12.91
N PRO A 139 -21.23 -21.81 -13.18
CA PRO A 139 -21.99 -22.80 -13.93
C PRO A 139 -23.40 -23.01 -13.38
N GLY A 140 -24.39 -22.96 -14.28
CA GLY A 140 -25.81 -23.10 -13.92
C GLY A 140 -26.45 -21.82 -13.36
N THR A 141 -25.75 -20.69 -13.40
CA THR A 141 -26.27 -19.37 -12.98
C THR A 141 -25.90 -18.29 -14.00
N SER A 142 -26.46 -17.08 -13.83
CA SER A 142 -26.04 -15.87 -14.56
C SER A 142 -25.14 -14.96 -13.72
N VAL A 143 -24.61 -15.46 -12.60
CA VAL A 143 -23.84 -14.66 -11.63
C VAL A 143 -22.37 -14.68 -12.02
N ARG A 144 -21.77 -13.50 -12.16
CA ARG A 144 -20.32 -13.33 -12.33
C ARG A 144 -19.69 -13.09 -10.96
N PRO A 145 -18.71 -13.90 -10.53
CA PRO A 145 -18.09 -13.74 -9.22
C PRO A 145 -17.26 -12.46 -9.15
N GLU A 146 -17.32 -11.77 -8.02
CA GLU A 146 -16.51 -10.60 -7.70
C GLU A 146 -15.50 -10.95 -6.60
N ALA A 147 -14.35 -10.30 -6.63
CA ALA A 147 -13.33 -10.42 -5.60
C ALA A 147 -12.67 -9.06 -5.34
N THR A 148 -12.15 -8.90 -4.14
CA THR A 148 -11.41 -7.71 -3.72
C THR A 148 -10.14 -8.15 -3.04
N ALA A 149 -9.04 -7.50 -3.39
CA ALA A 149 -7.73 -7.71 -2.79
C ALA A 149 -7.08 -6.36 -2.50
N THR A 150 -6.27 -6.33 -1.45
CA THR A 150 -5.47 -5.16 -1.10
C THR A 150 -4.00 -5.57 -1.08
N ALA A 151 -3.15 -4.76 -1.69
CA ALA A 151 -1.71 -4.88 -1.59
C ALA A 151 -1.13 -3.56 -1.07
N GLY A 152 0.08 -3.59 -0.53
CA GLY A 152 0.75 -2.39 -0.05
C GLY A 152 2.27 -2.45 -0.15
N VAL A 153 2.85 -1.26 -0.16
CA VAL A 153 4.31 -1.05 -0.13
C VAL A 153 4.75 -0.93 1.32
N ARG A 154 5.69 -1.77 1.73
CA ARG A 154 6.38 -1.64 3.01
C ARG A 154 7.75 -1.06 2.80
N LEU A 155 7.95 0.16 3.28
CA LEU A 155 9.23 0.86 3.28
C LEU A 155 10.12 0.35 4.42
N SER A 156 11.43 0.25 4.16
CA SER A 156 12.44 -0.24 5.09
C SER A 156 13.80 0.47 4.96
N GLY A 157 13.89 1.47 4.09
CA GLY A 157 15.11 2.24 3.84
C GLY A 157 14.85 3.39 2.87
N GLY A 158 15.55 4.50 3.09
CA GLY A 158 15.52 5.72 2.28
C GLY A 158 14.26 6.55 2.45
N LEU A 159 13.10 5.94 2.26
CA LEU A 159 11.79 6.55 2.49
C LEU A 159 11.12 5.93 3.72
N CYS A 160 10.21 6.69 4.33
CA CYS A 160 9.42 6.25 5.47
C CYS A 160 8.04 6.93 5.48
N LEU A 161 7.11 6.39 6.27
CA LEU A 161 5.81 7.01 6.51
C LEU A 161 5.74 7.48 7.96
N THR A 162 5.35 8.74 8.17
CA THR A 162 5.04 9.29 9.49
C THR A 162 3.89 10.27 9.39
N GLY A 163 2.97 10.26 10.35
CA GLY A 163 1.82 11.18 10.35
C GLY A 163 0.88 11.09 9.12
N GLY A 164 0.97 10.03 8.31
CA GLY A 164 0.23 9.90 7.05
C GLY A 164 0.93 10.52 5.83
N GLY A 165 2.10 11.15 6.02
CA GLY A 165 2.95 11.69 4.97
C GLY A 165 4.19 10.83 4.69
N LEU A 166 4.78 11.04 3.51
CA LEU A 166 6.07 10.45 3.13
C LEU A 166 7.20 11.32 3.66
N GLY A 167 8.20 10.68 4.27
CA GLY A 167 9.41 11.32 4.74
C GLY A 167 10.66 10.58 4.31
N TRP A 168 11.80 11.15 4.71
CA TRP A 168 13.14 10.59 4.52
C TRP A 168 13.56 9.82 5.75
N LEU A 169 14.15 8.63 5.56
CA LEU A 169 14.77 7.88 6.65
C LEU A 169 16.23 8.35 6.79
N LEU A 170 16.49 9.12 7.84
CA LEU A 170 17.77 9.75 8.14
C LEU A 170 18.28 9.23 9.49
N GLY A 171 19.41 8.50 9.50
CA GLY A 171 19.98 7.99 10.74
C GLY A 171 19.04 7.08 11.56
N GLY A 172 18.05 6.45 10.92
CA GLY A 172 17.03 5.62 11.57
C GLY A 172 15.78 6.37 12.04
N GLU A 173 15.71 7.69 11.85
CA GLU A 173 14.55 8.53 12.15
C GLU A 173 13.80 8.91 10.87
N CYS A 174 12.47 8.91 10.93
CA CYS A 174 11.63 9.34 9.83
C CYS A 174 11.38 10.84 9.92
N ARG A 175 11.84 11.61 8.93
CA ARG A 175 11.74 13.08 8.93
C ARG A 175 11.06 13.63 7.69
N THR A 176 10.17 14.58 7.90
CA THR A 176 9.42 15.29 6.85
C THR A 176 9.85 16.74 6.67
N GLU A 177 10.66 17.25 7.61
CA GLU A 177 11.10 18.64 7.67
C GLU A 177 12.54 18.70 8.24
N PRO A 178 13.28 19.81 8.04
CA PRO A 178 14.61 19.96 8.61
C PRO A 178 14.61 19.89 10.13
N GLU A 179 15.76 19.53 10.72
CA GLU A 179 15.94 19.68 12.17
C GLU A 179 15.90 21.18 12.49
N GLU A 180 15.04 21.59 13.43
CA GLU A 180 15.15 22.92 14.01
C GLU A 180 16.48 22.98 14.76
N GLU A 181 17.39 23.86 14.34
CA GLU A 181 18.60 24.10 15.10
C GLU A 181 18.19 24.63 16.50
N PRO A 182 18.81 24.14 17.58
CA PRO A 182 18.53 24.69 18.90
C PRO A 182 18.90 26.17 18.89
N ASP A 183 17.94 27.04 19.24
CA ASP A 183 18.16 28.47 19.49
C ASP A 183 19.33 28.62 20.49
N GLU A 184 20.54 28.85 20.00
CA GLU A 184 21.68 29.29 20.79
C GLU A 184 21.50 30.79 21.14
N GLY A 185 20.38 31.10 21.81
CA GLY A 185 20.00 32.46 22.17
C GLY A 185 19.19 32.58 23.46
N ALA A 186 18.77 31.49 24.09
CA ALA A 186 18.15 31.53 25.42
C ALA A 186 19.21 31.51 26.54
N ASP A 187 20.11 32.49 26.54
CA ASP A 187 20.91 32.80 27.73
C ASP A 187 20.00 33.47 28.79
N GLY A 188 20.16 33.01 30.03
CA GLY A 188 19.24 33.27 31.13
C GLY A 188 19.13 34.74 31.53
N GLY A 189 18.01 35.38 31.17
CA GLY A 189 17.54 36.64 31.77
C GLY A 189 16.66 36.37 32.98
N SER A 190 17.27 36.39 34.16
CA SER A 190 16.60 36.33 35.47
C SER A 190 15.50 37.38 35.59
N GLY A 191 14.35 36.99 36.16
CA GLY A 191 13.22 37.89 36.31
C GLY A 191 13.47 39.03 37.30
N GLU A 192 12.92 40.20 37.00
CA GLU A 192 12.52 41.21 37.97
C GLU A 192 11.34 41.99 37.38
N GLY A 193 10.16 41.76 37.94
CA GLY A 193 9.00 42.59 37.68
C GLY A 193 9.11 43.87 38.50
N ALA A 194 8.98 45.01 37.82
CA ALA A 194 8.61 46.28 38.44
C ALA A 194 7.84 47.11 37.42
N GLY A 195 6.53 47.23 37.63
CA GLY A 195 5.74 48.26 36.97
C GLY A 195 5.93 49.59 37.70
N ASP A 196 5.93 50.69 36.95
CA ASP A 196 5.42 51.96 37.42
C ASP A 196 4.96 52.79 36.22
N GLY A 197 3.77 53.39 36.34
CA GLY A 197 3.16 54.22 35.31
C GLY A 197 3.51 55.69 35.48
N GLY A 198 3.47 56.44 34.39
CA GLY A 198 3.62 57.89 34.44
C GLY A 198 3.18 58.57 33.14
N SER A 199 1.99 59.16 33.16
CA SER A 199 1.48 60.08 32.14
C SER A 199 2.23 61.42 32.18
N GLY A 200 2.37 62.07 31.02
CA GLY A 200 2.86 63.45 30.93
C GLY A 200 2.76 64.04 29.54
N ASP A 201 1.71 64.82 29.29
CA ASP A 201 1.55 65.78 28.19
C ASP A 201 2.65 66.85 28.15
N GLY A 202 3.00 67.35 26.97
CA GLY A 202 3.76 68.60 26.82
C GLY A 202 4.22 68.92 25.40
N SER A 203 3.55 69.89 24.76
CA SER A 203 3.89 70.47 23.45
C SER A 203 5.10 71.42 23.50
N GLY A 204 5.78 71.60 22.36
CA GLY A 204 6.65 72.76 22.09
C GLY A 204 7.84 72.42 21.19
N GLY A 205 7.87 72.96 19.97
CA GLY A 205 8.98 72.77 19.02
C GLY A 205 10.16 73.70 19.25
N ASP A 206 11.25 73.47 18.52
CA ASP A 206 12.01 74.44 17.72
C ASP A 206 13.12 73.72 16.94
N GLU A 207 13.65 74.37 15.90
CA GLU A 207 14.56 73.86 14.89
C GLU A 207 16.01 73.75 15.41
N GLY A 208 16.80 72.84 14.84
CA GLY A 208 18.24 72.77 15.07
C GLY A 208 18.91 71.59 14.36
N ASP A 209 19.57 71.88 13.25
CA ASP A 209 20.62 71.04 12.63
C ASP A 209 21.72 70.72 13.64
N ASP A 210 22.09 69.44 13.81
CA ASP A 210 23.50 69.06 14.01
C ASP A 210 23.77 67.59 13.66
N SER A 211 24.56 67.46 12.60
CA SER A 211 25.65 66.53 12.34
C SER A 211 25.91 65.37 13.32
N GLY A 212 25.94 64.16 12.76
CA GLY A 212 26.94 63.13 13.07
C GLY A 212 26.64 62.23 14.27
N ASP A 213 26.22 61.00 13.99
CA ASP A 213 27.04 59.80 14.25
C ASP A 213 26.25 58.60 13.69
N ASP A 214 26.54 58.27 12.44
CA ASP A 214 26.11 57.05 11.77
C ASP A 214 26.91 55.91 12.40
N SER A 215 26.47 55.44 13.57
CA SER A 215 26.88 54.15 14.11
C SER A 215 26.14 53.11 13.30
N GLY A 216 26.68 52.84 12.11
CA GLY A 216 26.40 51.60 11.40
C GLY A 216 26.88 50.47 12.30
N ASP A 217 25.96 49.93 13.10
CA ASP A 217 26.04 48.54 13.50
C ASP A 217 26.04 47.76 12.18
N ASP A 218 27.25 47.50 11.70
CA ASP A 218 27.56 46.50 10.69
C ASP A 218 27.15 45.17 11.34
N GLU A 219 25.84 44.88 11.32
CA GLU A 219 25.31 43.54 11.43
C GLU A 219 25.94 42.81 10.26
N GLY A 220 27.15 42.28 10.50
CA GLY A 220 27.82 41.44 9.55
C GLY A 220 26.81 40.38 9.17
N ASP A 221 26.41 40.36 7.90
CA ASP A 221 25.59 39.32 7.33
C ASP A 221 26.28 38.01 7.70
N GLU A 222 25.85 37.36 8.78
CA GLU A 222 26.25 36.01 9.12
C GLU A 222 25.67 35.16 7.99
N GLU A 223 26.45 35.01 6.93
CA GLU A 223 26.07 34.22 5.77
C GLU A 223 25.77 32.82 6.30
N ASP A 224 24.49 32.45 6.30
CA ASP A 224 24.04 31.13 6.70
C ASP A 224 24.93 30.08 6.03
N PRO A 225 25.42 29.08 6.78
CA PRO A 225 26.31 28.09 6.23
C PRO A 225 25.67 27.44 5.00
N PRO A 226 26.43 27.21 3.92
CA PRO A 226 25.88 26.66 2.70
C PRO A 226 25.21 25.31 3.00
N TRP A 227 23.92 25.22 2.67
CA TRP A 227 23.10 24.05 2.95
C TRP A 227 23.78 22.77 2.45
N THR A 228 23.89 21.79 3.35
CA THR A 228 24.39 20.46 3.03
C THR A 228 23.22 19.49 3.01
N ARG A 229 23.06 18.78 1.89
CA ARG A 229 22.02 17.76 1.75
C ARG A 229 22.17 16.66 2.82
N PRO A 230 21.09 16.26 3.51
CA PRO A 230 21.13 15.13 4.43
C PRO A 230 21.56 13.83 3.71
N ASP A 231 22.28 12.97 4.43
CA ASP A 231 22.61 11.63 3.96
C ASP A 231 21.38 10.71 4.14
N VAL A 232 20.74 10.38 3.02
CA VAL A 232 19.53 9.55 2.99
C VAL A 232 19.91 8.09 2.84
N ASP A 233 19.33 7.21 3.66
CA ASP A 233 19.53 5.77 3.54
C ASP A 233 19.18 5.26 2.12
N ALA A 234 19.77 4.13 1.73
CA ALA A 234 19.43 3.49 0.46
C ALA A 234 17.95 3.04 0.44
N TYR A 235 17.28 3.25 -0.71
CA TYR A 235 15.90 2.82 -0.91
C TYR A 235 15.77 1.30 -0.74
N ARG A 236 14.87 0.89 0.16
CA ARG A 236 14.52 -0.51 0.38
C ARG A 236 13.04 -0.64 0.66
N SER A 237 12.37 -1.48 -0.12
CA SER A 237 10.94 -1.70 0.01
C SER A 237 10.55 -3.13 -0.34
N SER A 238 9.32 -3.51 -0.01
CA SER A 238 8.70 -4.76 -0.43
C SER A 238 7.21 -4.56 -0.72
N VAL A 239 6.69 -5.29 -1.70
CA VAL A 239 5.28 -5.29 -2.07
C VAL A 239 4.64 -6.58 -1.56
N THR A 240 3.53 -6.47 -0.84
CA THR A 240 2.83 -7.63 -0.25
C THR A 240 1.32 -7.45 -0.26
N LEU A 241 0.58 -8.55 -0.35
CA LEU A 241 -0.86 -8.57 -0.07
C LEU A 241 -1.11 -8.25 1.41
N VAL A 242 -2.15 -7.47 1.68
CA VAL A 242 -2.56 -7.03 3.00
C VAL A 242 -4.02 -7.46 3.18
N GLY A 243 -4.26 -8.36 4.14
CA GLY A 243 -5.58 -8.90 4.46
C GLY A 243 -5.93 -8.73 5.93
#